data_AF-A0A1V6C412-F1
#
_entry.id   AF-A0A1V6C412-F1
#
_cell.length_a   1.000
_cell.length_b   1.000
_cell.length_c   1.000
_cell.angle_alpha   90.00
_cell.angle_beta   90.00
_cell.angle_gamma   90.00
#
_symmetry.space_group_name_H-M   'P 1'
#
loop_
_entity.id
_entity.type
_entity.pdbx_description
1 polymer ?
#
loop_
_entity_poly.entity_id
_entity_poly.type
_entity_poly.pdbx_seq_one_letter_code
_entity_poly.pdbx_strand_id
1 'polypeptide(L)'
;MLQAAIEHEVAEYIACFQNIKDEQGRRKVVKNGFLPERSILTGIGPLAVKQPRVSDKREGEFFTSTILPRYLRCVPSLVNLIPTLYLYLPGISWKPWKPSWVRPPKGFQPTP
;
A
#
# COMPACT_ATOMS: atom_id res chain seq x y z
N MET A 1 -5.24 9.41 13.33
CA MET A 1 -6.55 9.19 12.68
C MET A 1 -6.58 7.93 11.82
N LEU A 2 -5.68 7.76 10.84
CA LEU A 2 -5.66 6.55 9.99
C LEU A 2 -5.52 5.23 10.78
N GLN A 3 -4.61 5.19 11.76
CA GLN A 3 -4.42 4.03 12.62
C GLN A 3 -5.72 3.60 13.35
N ALA A 4 -6.43 4.56 13.95
CA ALA A 4 -7.67 4.31 14.66
C ALA A 4 -8.78 3.81 13.72
N ALA A 5 -8.84 4.31 12.49
CA ALA A 5 -9.80 3.85 11.50
C ALA A 5 -9.58 2.38 11.12
N ILE A 6 -8.33 1.95 10.97
CA ILE A 6 -7.98 0.54 10.68
C ILE A 6 -8.32 -0.36 11.87
N GLU A 7 -8.04 0.11 13.09
CA GLU A 7 -8.39 -0.63 14.30
C GLU A 7 -9.90 -0.81 14.45
N HIS A 8 -10.68 0.22 14.11
CA HIS A 8 -12.14 0.16 14.08
C HIS A 8 -12.65 -0.82 13.02
N GLU A 9 -12.14 -0.75 11.78
CA GLU A 9 -12.51 -1.67 10.69
C GLU A 9 -12.28 -3.13 11.10
N VAL A 10 -11.13 -3.42 11.71
CA VAL A 10 -10.81 -4.78 12.20
C VAL A 10 -11.74 -5.20 13.34
N ALA A 11 -12.02 -4.29 14.28
CA ALA A 11 -12.92 -4.58 15.40
C ALA A 11 -14.35 -4.89 14.91
N GLU A 12 -14.84 -4.11 13.95
CA GLU A 12 -16.14 -4.28 13.31
C GLU A 12 -16.21 -5.61 12.54
N TYR A 13 -15.18 -5.93 11.76
CA TYR A 13 -15.10 -7.21 11.07
C TYR A 13 -15.16 -8.40 12.04
N ILE A 14 -14.40 -8.35 13.14
CA ILE A 14 -14.44 -9.40 14.17
C ILE A 14 -15.82 -9.46 14.82
N ALA A 15 -16.46 -8.32 15.08
CA ALA A 15 -17.80 -8.22 15.66
C ALA A 15 -18.88 -8.89 14.80
N CYS A 16 -18.89 -8.62 13.49
CA CYS A 16 -19.81 -9.23 12.54
C CYS A 16 -19.71 -10.76 12.52
N PHE A 17 -18.53 -11.29 12.87
CA PHE A 17 -18.20 -12.71 12.70
C PHE A 17 -18.02 -13.47 14.01
N GLN A 18 -18.42 -12.90 15.15
CA GLN A 18 -18.34 -13.55 16.47
C GLN A 18 -19.20 -14.82 16.59
N ASN A 19 -20.27 -14.92 15.78
CA ASN A 19 -21.18 -16.04 15.78
C ASN A 19 -20.62 -17.28 15.07
N ILE A 20 -19.58 -17.13 14.25
CA ILE A 20 -18.96 -18.24 13.53
C ILE A 20 -17.91 -18.89 14.42
N LYS A 21 -18.33 -20.01 15.02
CA LYS A 21 -17.53 -20.82 15.93
C LYS A 21 -17.21 -22.16 15.28
N ASP A 22 -16.11 -22.75 15.72
CA ASP A 22 -15.69 -24.09 15.36
C ASP A 22 -16.45 -25.15 16.17
N GLU A 23 -16.28 -26.42 15.84
CA GLU A 23 -16.89 -27.56 16.57
C GLU A 23 -16.53 -27.56 18.06
N GLN A 24 -15.38 -26.98 18.41
CA GLN A 24 -14.89 -26.81 19.78
C GLN A 24 -15.37 -25.51 20.46
N GLY A 25 -16.31 -24.77 19.85
CA GLY A 25 -16.85 -23.51 20.39
C GLY A 25 -15.90 -22.30 20.30
N ARG A 26 -14.72 -22.45 19.66
CA ARG A 26 -13.74 -21.37 19.46
C ARG A 26 -14.14 -20.50 18.28
N ARG A 27 -13.94 -19.18 18.38
CA ARG A 27 -14.20 -18.25 17.27
C ARG A 27 -13.26 -18.55 16.10
N LYS A 28 -13.79 -18.63 14.86
CA LYS A 28 -12.97 -18.85 13.66
C LYS A 28 -12.22 -17.59 13.22
N VAL A 29 -12.75 -16.41 13.53
CA VAL A 29 -12.13 -15.11 13.24
C VAL A 29 -11.62 -14.48 14.53
N VAL A 30 -10.31 -14.28 14.63
CA VAL A 30 -9.65 -13.71 15.82
C VAL A 30 -8.58 -12.68 15.44
N LYS A 31 -8.40 -11.66 16.29
CA LYS A 31 -7.24 -10.77 16.21
C LYS A 31 -6.00 -11.52 16.69
N ASN A 32 -4.98 -11.65 15.84
CA ASN A 32 -3.74 -12.34 16.13
C ASN A 32 -2.52 -11.40 16.02
N GLY A 33 -2.47 -10.41 16.92
CA GLY A 33 -1.40 -9.43 16.97
C GLY A 33 -1.46 -8.39 15.84
N PHE A 34 -0.29 -8.05 15.30
CA PHE A 34 -0.13 -7.00 14.30
C PHE A 34 0.81 -7.45 13.18
N LEU A 35 0.57 -6.92 11.99
CA LEU A 35 1.50 -7.02 10.86
C LEU A 35 2.72 -6.12 11.09
N PRO A 36 3.84 -6.37 10.38
CA PRO A 36 4.98 -5.47 10.40
C PRO A 36 4.55 -4.06 10.00
N GLU A 37 5.15 -3.08 10.66
CA GLU A 37 4.92 -1.68 10.36
C GLU A 37 5.41 -1.36 8.94
N ARG A 38 4.64 -0.56 8.22
CA ARG A 38 5.00 -0.09 6.88
C ARG A 38 4.77 1.40 6.75
N SER A 39 5.64 2.05 5.99
CA SER A 39 5.49 3.46 5.62
C SER A 39 4.67 3.62 4.35
N ILE A 40 3.73 4.55 4.38
CA ILE A 40 2.88 4.94 3.25
C ILE A 40 3.21 6.38 2.90
N LEU A 41 3.56 6.63 1.65
CA LEU A 41 3.80 7.99 1.15
C LEU A 41 2.48 8.74 1.05
N THR A 42 2.35 9.77 1.87
CA THR A 42 1.24 10.74 1.84
C THR A 42 1.76 12.10 1.38
N GLY A 43 0.87 13.04 1.05
CA GLY A 43 1.26 14.38 0.58
C GLY A 43 2.10 15.19 1.60
N ILE A 44 2.04 14.85 2.88
CA ILE A 44 2.81 15.49 3.95
C ILE A 44 4.13 14.77 4.22
N GLY A 45 4.29 13.53 3.72
CA GLY A 45 5.47 12.70 3.94
C GLY A 45 5.14 11.23 4.19
N PRO A 46 6.15 10.42 4.56
CA PRO A 46 5.96 9.02 4.90
C PRO A 46 5.21 8.89 6.24
N LEU A 47 4.07 8.23 6.21
CA LEU A 47 3.25 7.90 7.39
C LEU A 47 3.44 6.43 7.75
N ALA A 48 3.93 6.15 8.95
CA ALA A 48 4.09 4.79 9.44
C ALA A 48 2.75 4.25 10.00
N VAL A 49 2.36 3.05 9.57
CA VAL A 49 1.08 2.42 9.90
C VAL A 49 1.30 0.97 10.29
N LYS A 50 0.60 0.54 11.35
CA LYS A 50 0.67 -0.83 11.85
C LYS A 50 -0.71 -1.48 11.83
N GLN A 51 -0.94 -2.34 10.84
CA GLN A 51 -2.23 -2.99 10.67
C GLN A 51 -2.39 -4.16 11.67
N PRO A 52 -3.51 -4.22 12.43
CA PRO A 52 -3.84 -5.40 13.21
C PRO A 52 -4.00 -6.63 12.31
N ARG A 53 -3.46 -7.77 12.76
CA ARG A 53 -3.57 -9.01 12.00
C ARG A 53 -4.85 -9.74 12.39
N VAL A 54 -5.67 -10.08 11.40
CA VAL A 54 -6.84 -10.93 11.56
C VAL A 54 -6.48 -12.33 11.09
N SER A 55 -6.69 -13.32 11.95
CA SER A 55 -6.63 -14.73 11.58
C SER A 55 -8.04 -15.18 11.29
N ASP A 56 -8.34 -15.37 10.01
CA ASP A 56 -9.56 -16.04 9.56
C ASP A 56 -9.25 -17.52 9.29
N LYS A 57 -10.05 -18.40 9.88
CA LYS A 57 -9.94 -19.86 9.72
C LYS A 57 -11.04 -20.44 8.83
N ARG A 58 -11.81 -19.60 8.13
CA ARG A 58 -12.77 -20.05 7.13
C ARG A 58 -12.09 -20.54 5.88
N GLU A 59 -12.71 -21.47 5.20
CA GLU A 59 -12.23 -21.98 3.93
C GLU A 59 -12.49 -20.94 2.83
N GLY A 60 -11.43 -20.46 2.17
CA GLY A 60 -11.52 -19.57 1.01
C GLY A 60 -11.74 -18.07 1.31
N GLU A 61 -12.07 -17.69 2.54
CA GLU A 61 -12.26 -16.28 2.94
C GLU A 61 -11.06 -15.75 3.75
N PHE A 62 -10.61 -14.54 3.39
CA PHE A 62 -9.57 -13.84 4.13
C PHE A 62 -9.97 -12.38 4.35
N PHE A 63 -9.65 -11.86 5.54
CA PHE A 63 -9.82 -10.44 5.83
C PHE A 63 -8.97 -9.59 4.88
N THR A 64 -9.64 -8.74 4.10
CA THR A 64 -9.01 -7.72 3.27
C THR A 64 -9.51 -6.35 3.73
N SER A 65 -8.59 -5.49 4.16
CA SER A 65 -8.93 -4.12 4.55
C SER A 65 -9.32 -3.30 3.33
N THR A 66 -10.44 -2.59 3.42
CA THR A 66 -10.92 -1.64 2.41
C THR A 66 -10.19 -0.31 2.56
N ILE A 67 -9.92 0.13 3.79
CA ILE A 67 -9.22 1.39 4.08
C ILE A 67 -7.75 1.31 3.62
N LEU A 68 -7.10 0.17 3.85
CA LEU A 68 -5.66 -0.01 3.64
C LEU A 68 -5.36 -1.28 2.82
N PRO A 69 -5.42 -1.19 1.48
CA PRO A 69 -5.10 -2.33 0.61
C PRO A 69 -3.72 -2.91 0.91
N ARG A 70 -3.59 -4.24 0.75
CA ARG A 70 -2.39 -5.00 1.13
C ARG A 70 -1.09 -4.45 0.56
N TYR A 71 -1.12 -3.89 -0.65
CA TYR A 71 0.08 -3.39 -1.35
C TYR A 71 0.10 -1.87 -1.54
N LEU A 72 -0.75 -1.12 -0.85
CA LEU A 72 -0.72 0.33 -0.90
C LEU A 72 0.61 0.86 -0.30
N ARG A 73 1.41 1.55 -1.12
CA ARG A 73 2.67 2.21 -0.70
C ARG A 73 2.60 3.73 -0.80
N CYS A 74 1.66 4.25 -1.59
CA CYS A 74 1.50 5.67 -1.88
C CYS A 74 0.01 5.97 -2.02
N VAL A 75 -0.43 7.12 -1.54
CA VAL A 75 -1.84 7.54 -1.65
C VAL A 75 -2.20 7.78 -3.12
N PRO A 76 -3.39 7.36 -3.59
CA PRO A 76 -3.79 7.52 -4.99
C PRO A 76 -3.76 8.97 -5.48
N SER A 77 -4.01 9.95 -4.59
CA SER A 77 -3.93 11.37 -4.94
C SER A 77 -2.54 11.79 -5.44
N LEU A 78 -1.48 11.24 -4.85
CA LEU A 78 -0.10 11.54 -5.27
C LEU A 78 0.26 10.81 -6.57
N VAL A 79 -0.21 9.58 -6.75
CA VAL A 79 -0.01 8.83 -8.00
C VAL A 79 -0.71 9.54 -9.17
N ASN A 80 -1.91 10.06 -8.97
CA ASN A 80 -2.67 10.79 -9.99
C ASN A 80 -2.10 12.18 -10.30
N LEU A 81 -1.33 12.76 -9.37
CA LEU A 81 -0.64 14.03 -9.58
C LEU A 81 0.41 13.92 -10.70
N ILE A 82 1.12 12.79 -10.80
CA ILE A 82 2.23 12.61 -11.75
C ILE A 82 1.74 12.74 -13.22
N PRO A 83 0.73 11.97 -13.69
CA PRO A 83 0.18 12.14 -15.04
C PRO A 83 -0.37 13.55 -15.28
N THR A 84 -1.00 14.14 -14.27
CA THR A 84 -1.56 15.49 -14.35
C THR A 84 -0.46 16.52 -14.60
N LEU A 85 0.59 16.54 -13.75
CA LEU A 85 1.75 17.42 -13.94
C LEU A 85 2.41 17.20 -15.30
N TYR A 86 2.52 15.96 -15.75
CA TYR A 86 3.10 15.64 -17.06
C TYR A 86 2.28 16.23 -18.22
N LEU A 87 0.94 16.17 -18.16
CA LEU A 87 0.06 16.73 -19.19
C LEU A 87 0.05 18.26 -19.20
N TYR A 88 0.10 18.90 -18.03
CA TYR A 88 -0.06 20.34 -17.89
C TYR A 88 1.26 21.13 -17.88
N LEU A 89 2.41 20.49 -17.64
CA LEU A 89 3.73 21.11 -17.74
C LEU A 89 4.54 20.50 -18.91
N PRO A 90 4.32 20.95 -20.16
CA PRO A 90 5.17 20.57 -21.29
C PRO A 90 6.59 21.12 -21.05
N GLY A 91 7.50 20.25 -20.62
CA GLY A 91 8.88 20.65 -20.30
C GLY A 91 9.59 19.74 -19.29
N ILE A 92 8.86 18.85 -18.60
CA ILE A 92 9.48 17.80 -17.77
C ILE A 92 10.03 16.72 -18.71
N SER A 93 11.24 16.96 -19.21
CA SER A 93 11.99 16.00 -20.01
C SER A 93 12.28 14.77 -19.16
N TRP A 94 11.74 13.63 -19.57
CA TRP A 94 12.26 12.32 -19.16
C TRP A 94 13.71 12.25 -19.63
N LYS A 95 14.68 12.50 -18.75
CA LYS A 95 16.08 12.23 -19.09
C LYS A 95 16.21 10.73 -19.33
N PRO A 96 16.53 10.26 -20.56
CA PRO A 96 16.71 8.83 -20.78
C PRO A 96 17.87 8.38 -19.90
N TRP A 97 17.58 7.44 -19.01
CA TRP A 97 18.58 6.80 -18.16
C TRP A 97 19.69 6.24 -19.06
N LYS A 98 20.90 6.79 -18.93
CA LYS A 98 22.10 6.32 -19.65
C LYS A 98 22.91 5.45 -18.68
N PRO A 99 22.87 4.12 -18.80
CA PRO A 99 23.76 3.27 -18.00
C PRO A 99 25.22 3.57 -18.37
N SER A 100 26.07 3.76 -17.36
CA SER A 100 27.49 4.12 -17.49
C SER A 100 28.35 3.13 -18.26
N TRP A 101 27.81 1.94 -18.54
CA TRP A 101 28.49 0.82 -19.20
C TRP A 101 28.28 0.80 -20.72
N VAL A 102 27.42 1.66 -21.27
CA VAL A 102 27.23 1.80 -22.71
C VAL A 102 28.28 2.78 -23.22
N ARG A 103 29.35 2.26 -23.85
CA ARG A 103 30.30 3.10 -24.58
C ARG A 103 29.57 3.77 -25.75
N PRO A 104 29.66 5.10 -25.91
CA PRO A 104 29.10 5.76 -27.07
C PRO A 104 29.79 5.25 -28.36
N PRO A 105 29.06 5.16 -29.48
CA PRO A 105 29.67 4.85 -30.77
C PRO A 105 30.76 5.88 -31.10
N LYS A 106 31.86 5.42 -31.72
CA LYS A 106 32.97 6.30 -32.12
C LYS A 106 32.43 7.45 -32.98
N GLY A 107 32.64 8.69 -32.54
CA GLY A 107 32.24 9.91 -33.26
C GLY A 107 31.12 10.73 -32.63
N PHE A 108 30.54 10.30 -31.49
CA PHE A 108 29.54 11.12 -30.79
C PHE A 108 30.19 12.32 -30.07
N GLN A 109 30.04 13.53 -30.61
CA GLN A 109 30.34 14.79 -29.93
C GLN A 109 29.03 15.30 -29.29
N PRO A 110 28.95 15.49 -27.96
CA PRO A 110 27.79 16.13 -27.36
C PRO A 110 27.76 17.60 -27.78
N THR A 111 26.62 18.06 -28.32
CA THR A 111 26.38 19.48 -28.60
C THR A 111 26.39 20.28 -27.29
N PRO A 112 26.88 21.54 -27.30
CA PRO A 112 26.94 22.40 -26.11
C PRO A 112 25.56 22.69 -25.51
#